data_AF-A0AAV8EBS3-F1
#
_entry.id   AF-A0AAV8EBS3-F1
#
_cell.length_a   1.000
_cell.length_b   1.000
_cell.length_c   1.000
_cell.angle_alpha   90.00
_cell.angle_beta   90.00
_cell.angle_gamma   90.00
#
_symmetry.space_group_name_H-M   'P 1'
#
loop_
_entity.id
_entity.type
_entity.pdbx_description
1 polymer ?
#
loop_
_entity_poly.entity_id
_entity_poly.type
_entity_poly.pdbx_seq_one_letter_code
_entity_poly.pdbx_strand_id
1 'polypeptide(L)'
;MMYQQGCFAGGTVLCMAKDLAENNSRARVLVICSKIAVLSLHGPSESHIDSMIGQALLGDGAAALIVGADPDLAIERPWFQLVSTSQTILPECLTQREQ
;
A
#
# COMPACT_ATOMS: atom_id res chain seq x y z
N MET A 1 12.35 -0.36 1.34
CA MET A 1 11.55 -1.06 0.33
C MET A 1 10.78 -2.18 1.01
N MET A 2 9.47 -2.25 0.84
CA MET A 2 8.67 -3.38 1.28
C MET A 2 8.27 -4.20 0.05
N TYR A 3 8.47 -5.51 0.12
CA TYR A 3 8.09 -6.43 -0.95
C TYR A 3 7.01 -7.38 -0.44
N GLN A 4 6.31 -8.02 -1.39
CA GLN A 4 5.31 -9.04 -1.10
C GLN A 4 4.19 -8.56 -0.15
N GLN A 5 3.86 -7.26 -0.21
CA GLN A 5 2.73 -6.71 0.54
C GLN A 5 1.43 -6.85 -0.27
N GLY A 6 0.31 -7.02 0.43
CA GLY A 6 -1.02 -7.16 -0.18
C GLY A 6 -1.70 -5.81 -0.44
N CYS A 7 -3.00 -5.84 -0.71
CA CYS A 7 -3.80 -4.65 -1.02
C CYS A 7 -3.83 -3.58 0.09
N PHE A 8 -3.51 -3.95 1.34
CA PHE A 8 -3.42 -3.00 2.46
C PHE A 8 -2.14 -2.15 2.45
N ALA A 9 -1.15 -2.49 1.62
CA ALA A 9 0.17 -1.87 1.62
C ALA A 9 0.14 -0.35 1.46
N GLY A 10 -0.85 0.18 0.74
CA GLY A 10 -1.06 1.62 0.57
C GLY A 10 -1.20 2.37 1.91
N GLY A 11 -1.94 1.81 2.87
CA GLY A 11 -2.04 2.38 4.21
C GLY A 11 -0.73 2.23 5.00
N THR A 12 -0.09 1.06 4.89
CA THR A 12 1.18 0.77 5.57
C THR A 12 2.30 1.73 5.13
N VAL A 13 2.43 2.01 3.83
CA VAL A 13 3.46 2.96 3.35
C VAL A 13 3.21 4.38 3.85
N LEU A 14 1.96 4.80 4.03
CA LEU A 14 1.65 6.13 4.60
C LEU A 14 2.03 6.19 6.08
N CYS A 15 1.80 5.12 6.84
CA CYS A 15 2.26 5.01 8.22
C CYS A 15 3.78 5.17 8.31
N MET A 16 4.53 4.41 7.50
CA MET A 16 5.98 4.53 7.48
C MET A 16 6.46 5.92 7.02
N ALA A 17 5.81 6.48 5.99
CA ALA A 17 6.19 7.80 5.46
C ALA A 17 5.94 8.91 6.48
N LYS A 18 4.86 8.82 7.28
CA LYS A 18 4.60 9.73 8.39
C LYS A 18 5.75 9.73 9.39
N ASP A 19 6.12 8.54 9.90
CA ASP A 19 7.20 8.42 10.88
C ASP A 19 8.55 8.91 10.32
N LEU A 20 8.85 8.56 9.07
CA LEU A 20 10.08 9.00 8.40
C LEU A 20 10.10 10.52 8.19
N ALA A 21 8.99 11.13 7.80
CA ALA A 21 8.91 12.56 7.53
C ALA A 21 8.92 13.40 8.82
N GLU A 22 8.19 12.98 9.86
CA GLU A 22 8.06 13.73 11.12
C GLU A 22 9.31 13.60 12.00
N ASN A 23 9.97 12.44 11.98
CA ASN A 23 11.14 12.19 12.83
C ASN A 23 12.48 12.56 12.19
N ASN A 24 12.49 13.06 10.95
CA ASN A 24 13.70 13.50 10.26
C ASN A 24 13.50 14.90 9.69
N SER A 25 14.12 15.90 10.33
CA SER A 25 13.96 17.32 9.94
C SER A 25 14.28 17.53 8.45
N ARG A 26 13.40 18.24 7.75
CA ARG A 26 13.48 18.56 6.31
C ARG A 26 13.43 17.36 5.37
N ALA A 27 13.13 16.16 5.86
CA ALA A 27 12.97 15.01 5.00
C ALA A 27 11.77 15.20 4.05
N ARG A 28 11.95 14.73 2.81
CA ARG A 28 10.89 14.57 1.82
C ARG A 28 10.94 13.13 1.35
N VAL A 29 9.93 12.37 1.73
CA VAL A 29 9.84 10.93 1.50
C VAL A 29 9.09 10.69 0.21
N LEU A 30 9.78 10.15 -0.80
CA LEU A 30 9.14 9.63 -2.00
C LEU A 30 8.56 8.26 -1.70
N VAL A 31 7.24 8.17 -1.70
CA VAL A 31 6.48 6.92 -1.57
C VAL A 31 6.06 6.46 -2.95
N ILE A 32 6.29 5.19 -3.28
CA ILE A 32 5.84 4.58 -4.53
C ILE A 32 5.17 3.25 -4.20
N CYS A 33 3.94 3.08 -4.69
CA CYS A 33 3.27 1.79 -4.77
C CYS A 33 3.15 1.42 -6.24
N SER A 34 3.78 0.32 -6.66
CA SER A 34 3.67 -0.20 -8.01
C SER A 34 3.22 -1.66 -7.94
N LYS A 35 2.20 -1.99 -8.73
CA LYS A 35 1.62 -3.33 -8.83
C LYS A 35 1.55 -3.72 -10.29
N ILE A 36 2.04 -4.92 -10.58
CA ILE A 36 1.91 -5.57 -11.87
C ILE A 36 1.28 -6.94 -11.62
N ALA A 37 0.10 -7.17 -12.19
CA ALA A 37 -0.71 -8.37 -12.07
C ALA A 37 -0.18 -9.53 -12.92
N VAL A 38 0.81 -9.30 -13.80
CA VAL A 38 1.41 -10.35 -14.65
C VAL A 38 1.89 -11.57 -13.85
N LEU A 39 2.35 -11.36 -12.62
CA LEU A 39 2.82 -12.43 -11.73
C LEU A 39 1.70 -13.32 -11.21
N SER A 40 0.44 -12.93 -11.40
CA SER A 40 -0.75 -13.64 -10.95
C SER A 40 -1.58 -14.18 -12.12
N LEU A 41 -1.17 -13.98 -13.38
CA LEU A 41 -1.91 -14.46 -14.54
C LEU A 41 -1.83 -15.98 -14.67
N HIS A 42 -2.98 -16.64 -14.68
CA HIS A 42 -3.12 -18.08 -14.91
C HIS A 42 -4.34 -18.36 -15.79
N GLY A 43 -4.33 -19.49 -16.49
CA GLY A 43 -5.48 -19.92 -17.29
C GLY A 43 -6.72 -20.19 -16.43
N PRO A 44 -7.94 -20.07 -17.00
CA PRO A 44 -9.17 -20.36 -16.27
C PRO A 44 -9.24 -21.84 -15.90
N SER A 45 -9.77 -22.14 -14.71
CA SER A 45 -9.94 -23.51 -14.19
C SER A 45 -11.22 -23.59 -13.37
N GLU A 46 -12.11 -24.52 -13.70
CA GLU A 46 -13.37 -24.72 -12.96
C GLU A 46 -13.15 -25.14 -11.50
N SER A 47 -12.02 -25.78 -11.21
CA SER A 47 -11.61 -26.13 -9.84
C SER A 47 -11.03 -24.96 -9.02
N HIS A 48 -10.76 -23.81 -9.64
CA HIS A 48 -10.11 -22.65 -9.00
C HIS A 48 -10.81 -21.33 -9.37
N ILE A 49 -12.10 -21.24 -9.03
CA ILE A 49 -12.96 -20.08 -9.36
C ILE A 49 -12.47 -18.81 -8.64
N ASP A 50 -11.90 -18.94 -7.46
CA ASP A 50 -11.29 -17.86 -6.68
C ASP A 50 -10.16 -17.16 -7.44
N SER A 51 -9.29 -17.92 -8.10
CA SER A 51 -8.23 -17.39 -8.96
C SER A 51 -8.82 -16.57 -10.11
N MET A 52 -9.92 -17.04 -10.71
CA MET A 52 -10.62 -16.34 -11.80
C MET A 52 -11.25 -15.01 -11.35
N ILE A 53 -11.74 -14.94 -10.11
CA ILE A 53 -12.19 -13.67 -9.51
C ILE A 53 -11.00 -12.71 -9.40
N GLY A 54 -9.84 -13.20 -8.96
CA GLY A 54 -8.59 -12.42 -8.95
C GLY A 54 -8.24 -11.86 -10.33
N GLN A 55 -8.32 -12.69 -11.38
CA GLN A 55 -8.05 -12.26 -12.76
C GLN A 55 -9.00 -11.16 -13.24
N ALA A 56 -10.27 -11.22 -12.84
CA ALA A 56 -11.28 -10.25 -13.24
C ALA A 56 -11.11 -8.88 -12.53
N LEU A 57 -10.52 -8.86 -11.32
CA LEU A 57 -10.44 -7.66 -10.49
C LEU A 57 -9.08 -6.97 -10.52
N LEU A 58 -7.99 -7.72 -10.70
CA LEU A 58 -6.64 -7.20 -10.52
C LEU A 58 -6.11 -6.61 -11.83
N GLY A 59 -5.86 -5.30 -11.82
CA GLY A 59 -5.11 -4.62 -12.87
C GLY A 59 -3.70 -4.22 -12.45
N ASP A 60 -2.99 -3.67 -13.43
CA ASP A 60 -1.69 -3.02 -13.27
C ASP A 60 -1.88 -1.54 -12.89
N GLY A 61 -0.94 -1.00 -12.13
CA GLY A 61 -0.96 0.42 -11.79
C GLY A 61 0.17 0.83 -10.86
N ALA A 62 0.50 2.11 -10.89
CA ALA A 62 1.45 2.71 -9.96
C ALA A 62 0.95 4.08 -9.48
N ALA A 63 1.29 4.41 -8.24
CA ALA A 63 1.04 5.71 -7.63
C ALA A 63 2.30 6.18 -6.88
N ALA A 64 2.54 7.48 -6.87
CA ALA A 64 3.65 8.11 -6.17
C ALA A 64 3.19 9.34 -5.38
N LEU A 65 3.78 9.55 -4.21
CA LEU A 65 3.50 10.66 -3.30
C LEU A 65 4.80 11.22 -2.74
N ILE A 66 4.85 12.53 -2.52
CA ILE A 66 5.89 13.18 -1.71
C ILE A 66 5.26 13.49 -0.34
N VAL A 67 5.83 12.94 0.72
CA VAL A 67 5.39 13.16 2.10
C VAL A 67 6.49 13.90 2.86
N GLY A 68 6.12 14.93 3.60
CA GLY A 68 7.05 15.75 4.37
C GLY A 68 6.35 16.37 5.58
N ALA A 69 7.11 16.65 6.63
CA ALA A 69 6.70 17.52 7.73
C ALA A 69 7.19 18.95 7.49
N ASP A 70 6.53 19.91 8.14
CA ASP A 70 6.85 21.35 8.07
C ASP A 70 7.00 21.86 6.63
N PRO A 71 5.90 21.95 5.86
CA PRO A 71 5.97 22.39 4.47
C PRO A 71 6.36 23.87 4.38
N ASP A 72 7.23 24.20 3.43
CA ASP A 72 7.51 25.59 3.09
C ASP A 72 6.40 26.11 2.18
N LEU A 73 5.44 26.83 2.76
CA LEU A 73 4.24 27.31 2.04
C LEU A 73 4.54 28.32 0.92
N ALA A 74 5.77 28.83 0.79
CA ALA A 74 6.17 29.64 -0.35
C ALA A 74 6.36 28.82 -1.63
N ILE A 75 6.71 27.53 -1.51
CA ILE A 75 7.08 26.65 -2.63
C ILE A 75 6.35 25.31 -2.64
N GLU A 76 5.83 24.87 -1.50
CA GLU A 76 5.10 23.62 -1.32
C GLU A 76 3.62 23.91 -1.04
N ARG A 77 2.76 23.07 -1.61
CA ARG A 77 1.31 23.15 -1.42
C ARG A 77 0.78 21.82 -0.91
N PRO A 78 0.64 21.63 0.42
CA PRO A 78 0.12 20.39 0.97
C PRO A 78 -1.35 20.19 0.55
N TRP A 79 -1.71 18.97 0.13
CA TRP A 79 -3.09 18.62 -0.27
C TRP A 79 -3.84 17.91 0.85
N PHE A 80 -3.13 17.09 1.62
CA PHE A 80 -3.66 16.30 2.74
C PHE A 80 -2.66 16.30 3.88
N GLN A 81 -3.15 16.07 5.11
CA GLN A 81 -2.34 15.92 6.30
C GLN A 81 -2.58 14.54 6.93
N LEU A 82 -1.50 13.80 7.20
CA LEU A 82 -1.55 12.51 7.88
C LEU A 82 -1.58 12.73 9.39
N VAL A 83 -2.78 12.74 9.99
CA VAL A 83 -2.94 12.99 11.43
C VAL A 83 -2.56 11.77 12.27
N SER A 84 -3.07 10.60 11.89
CA SER A 84 -2.81 9.34 12.59
C SER A 84 -2.84 8.15 11.63
N THR A 85 -2.21 7.06 12.04
CA THR A 85 -2.18 5.79 11.32
C THR A 85 -2.31 4.63 12.32
N SER A 86 -2.99 3.56 11.92
CA SER A 86 -3.16 2.35 12.72
C SER A 86 -3.43 1.17 11.81
N GLN A 87 -3.06 -0.03 12.26
CA GLN A 87 -3.28 -1.29 11.55
C GLN A 87 -3.74 -2.34 12.55
N THR A 88 -4.69 -3.19 12.13
CA THR A 88 -5.17 -4.32 12.92
C THR A 88 -5.45 -5.51 12.02
N ILE A 89 -5.60 -6.69 12.62
CA ILE A 89 -6.02 -7.92 11.97
C ILE A 89 -7.39 -8.28 12.54
N LEU A 90 -8.35 -8.57 11.67
CA LEU A 90 -9.66 -9.02 12.11
C LEU A 90 -9.53 -10.41 12.78
N PRO A 91 -10.15 -10.63 13.95
CA PRO A 91 -10.19 -11.94 14.59
C PRO A 91 -10.74 -13.02 13.64
N GLU A 92 -10.31 -14.28 13.82
CA GLU A 92 -10.74 -15.45 13.02
C GLU A 92 -10.24 -15.51 11.56
N CYS A 93 -9.67 -14.43 11.02
CA CYS A 93 -9.06 -14.42 9.68
C CYS A 93 -7.70 -15.15 9.60
N LEU A 94 -7.17 -15.66 10.71
CA LEU A 94 -5.86 -16.37 10.77
C LEU A 94 -5.97 -17.90 10.82
N THR A 95 -7.20 -18.44 10.90
CA THR A 95 -7.48 -19.88 10.99
C THR A 95 -7.83 -20.47 9.62
N GLN A 96 -6.83 -20.68 8.77
CA GLN A 96 -6.92 -21.58 7.61
C GLN A 96 -5.64 -22.42 7.38
N ARG A 97 -4.82 -22.65 8.42
CA ARG A 97 -3.57 -23.43 8.30
C ARG A 97 -3.61 -24.84 8.92
N GLU A 98 -4.78 -25.39 9.23
CA GLU A 98 -4.88 -26.76 9.80
C GLU A 98 -6.12 -27.56 9.31
N GLN A 99 -6.41 -27.54 8.01
CA GLN A 99 -7.17 -28.63 7.35
C GLN A 99 -6.52 -28.99 6.02
#